data_AF-A0A6S7GS27-F1
#
_entry.id   AF-A0A6S7GS27-F1
#
_cell.length_a   1.000
_cell.length_b   1.000
_cell.length_c   1.000
_cell.angle_alpha   90.00
_cell.angle_beta   90.00
_cell.angle_gamma   90.00
#
_symmetry.space_group_name_H-M   'P 1'
#
loop_
_entity.id
_entity.type
_entity.pdbx_description
1 polymer ?
#
loop_
_entity_poly.entity_id
_entity_poly.type
_entity_poly.pdbx_seq_one_letter_code
_entity_poly.pdbx_strand_id
1 'polypeptide(L)'
;MKKMRCRYCYQTETTEHECNIRKDCKALEIPSKRRYNTTCTVKETTLCLGNRTFGKILICNWTSGYRWSTAALLSLTLGGFGVDRFYLGYWKEGLAKLFSFGGLGVWTLVDFILILAQYVGPSDGSLYIF
;
A
#
# COMPACT_ATOMS: atom_id res chain seq x y z
N MET A 1 -12.77 -19.56 39.18
CA MET A 1 -12.82 -20.40 37.95
C MET A 1 -12.67 -19.51 36.72
N LYS A 2 -11.63 -19.69 35.91
CA LYS A 2 -11.54 -18.99 34.60
C LYS A 2 -12.48 -19.69 33.62
N LYS A 3 -13.50 -18.99 33.15
CA LYS A 3 -14.40 -19.48 32.09
C LYS A 3 -13.71 -19.28 30.74
N MET A 4 -13.58 -20.33 29.95
CA MET A 4 -13.05 -20.26 28.58
C MET A 4 -14.11 -20.72 27.57
N ARG A 5 -14.07 -20.17 26.36
CA ARG A 5 -14.82 -20.71 25.22
C ARG A 5 -14.02 -21.84 24.60
N CYS A 6 -14.60 -23.03 24.51
CA CYS A 6 -14.00 -24.16 23.79
C CYS A 6 -14.02 -23.86 22.29
N ARG A 7 -12.89 -23.41 21.74
CA ARG A 7 -12.68 -23.14 20.31
C ARG A 7 -11.26 -23.45 19.88
N TYR A 8 -11.08 -23.74 18.59
CA TYR A 8 -9.75 -23.97 18.01
C TYR A 8 -9.01 -22.65 17.76
N CYS A 9 -7.67 -22.70 17.72
CA CYS A 9 -6.84 -21.51 17.53
C CYS A 9 -7.10 -20.77 16.20
N TYR A 10 -7.43 -21.47 15.12
CA TYR A 10 -7.79 -20.86 13.82
C TYR A 10 -9.16 -20.16 13.82
N GLN A 11 -10.01 -20.39 14.83
CA GLN A 11 -11.32 -19.75 15.02
C GLN A 11 -11.26 -18.53 15.96
N THR A 12 -10.06 -18.09 16.35
CA THR A 12 -9.88 -16.89 17.16
C THR A 12 -10.23 -15.63 16.36
N GLU A 13 -10.66 -14.59 17.06
CA GLU A 13 -10.98 -13.31 16.43
C GLU A 13 -9.70 -12.56 16.03
N THR A 14 -9.77 -11.64 15.07
CA THR A 14 -8.60 -10.93 14.52
C THR A 14 -7.84 -10.07 15.53
N THR A 15 -8.42 -9.78 16.70
CA THR A 15 -7.77 -9.06 17.80
C THR A 15 -6.92 -9.97 18.68
N GLU A 16 -7.16 -11.29 18.62
CA GLU A 16 -6.57 -12.32 19.48
C GLU A 16 -5.40 -13.05 18.82
N HIS A 17 -5.18 -12.81 17.53
CA HIS A 17 -4.04 -13.33 16.79
C HIS A 17 -3.33 -12.22 16.02
N GLU A 18 -2.04 -12.39 15.82
CA GLU A 18 -1.19 -11.51 15.04
C GLU A 18 -0.76 -12.23 13.76
N CYS A 19 -0.91 -11.58 12.61
CA CYS A 19 -0.54 -12.15 11.31
C CYS A 19 0.69 -11.47 10.76
N ASN A 20 1.56 -12.23 10.07
CA ASN A 20 2.74 -11.66 9.45
C ASN A 20 2.35 -10.82 8.22
N ILE A 21 2.48 -9.50 8.32
CA ILE A 21 2.13 -8.59 7.23
C ILE A 21 3.28 -8.49 6.25
N ARG A 22 3.04 -8.86 4.99
CA ARG A 22 4.07 -8.81 3.96
C ARG A 22 4.31 -7.37 3.48
N LYS A 23 5.57 -6.94 3.47
CA LYS A 23 5.99 -5.59 3.04
C LYS A 23 6.28 -5.47 1.54
N ASP A 24 6.32 -6.58 0.82
CA ASP A 24 6.61 -6.60 -0.64
C ASP A 24 5.35 -6.86 -1.48
N CYS A 25 4.17 -6.66 -0.90
CA CYS A 25 2.93 -6.90 -1.60
C CYS A 25 2.48 -5.64 -2.35
N LYS A 26 2.15 -5.80 -3.62
CA LYS A 26 1.65 -4.72 -4.48
C LYS A 26 0.14 -4.60 -4.30
N ALA A 27 -0.29 -3.53 -3.65
CA ALA A 27 -1.67 -3.26 -3.27
C ALA A 27 -2.52 -2.65 -4.39
N LEU A 28 -1.90 -1.88 -5.30
CA LEU A 28 -2.55 -1.15 -6.38
C LEU A 28 -2.57 -1.87 -7.75
N GLU A 29 -1.93 -3.03 -7.87
CA GLU A 29 -1.99 -3.79 -9.13
C GLU A 29 -3.37 -4.39 -9.36
N ILE A 30 -3.96 -4.06 -10.50
CA ILE A 30 -5.21 -4.65 -11.03
C ILE A 30 -4.88 -6.03 -11.62
N PRO A 31 -5.70 -7.07 -11.36
CA PRO A 31 -7.03 -6.99 -10.80
C PRO A 31 -7.04 -7.28 -9.29
N SER A 32 -7.54 -6.30 -8.53
CA SER A 32 -8.16 -6.47 -7.21
C SER A 32 -7.28 -7.05 -6.08
N LYS A 33 -6.73 -6.16 -5.24
CA LYS A 33 -6.24 -6.44 -3.86
C LYS A 33 -5.62 -7.83 -3.71
N ARG A 34 -4.38 -8.01 -4.16
CA ARG A 34 -3.66 -9.29 -4.06
C ARG A 34 -3.85 -9.88 -2.67
N ARG A 35 -4.66 -10.94 -2.61
CA ARG A 35 -4.80 -11.79 -1.44
C ARG A 35 -3.51 -12.57 -1.30
N TYR A 36 -2.92 -12.61 -0.13
CA TYR A 36 -1.72 -13.41 0.12
C TYR A 36 -1.93 -14.33 1.31
N ASN A 37 -1.34 -15.52 1.20
CA ASN A 37 -1.30 -16.48 2.29
C ASN A 37 -0.25 -16.00 3.29
N THR A 38 -0.66 -15.87 4.55
CA THR A 38 0.25 -15.57 5.65
C THR A 38 0.00 -16.49 6.82
N THR A 39 0.98 -16.57 7.72
CA THR A 39 0.86 -17.27 8.99
C THR A 39 0.44 -16.28 10.06
N CYS A 40 -0.55 -16.71 10.85
CA CYS A 40 -1.03 -15.99 12.01
C CYS A 40 -0.74 -16.79 13.27
N THR A 41 -0.38 -16.10 14.35
CA THR A 41 -0.02 -16.65 15.65
C THR A 41 -0.97 -16.11 16.72
N VAL A 42 -1.55 -16.99 17.53
CA VAL A 42 -2.46 -16.56 18.62
C VAL A 42 -1.67 -15.94 19.77
N LYS A 43 -2.14 -14.82 20.33
CA LYS A 43 -1.56 -14.18 21.53
C LYS A 43 -1.60 -15.11 22.74
N GLU A 44 -0.57 -15.06 23.57
CA GLU A 44 -0.43 -15.94 24.75
C GLU A 44 -1.58 -15.79 25.76
N THR A 45 -2.22 -14.62 25.82
CA THR A 45 -3.36 -14.32 26.68
C THR A 45 -4.64 -15.06 26.29
N THR A 46 -4.76 -15.51 25.04
CA THR A 46 -5.92 -16.24 24.55
C THR A 46 -5.68 -17.75 24.60
N LEU A 47 -6.53 -18.42 25.36
CA LEU A 47 -6.55 -19.89 25.46
C LEU A 47 -7.34 -20.48 24.29
N CYS A 48 -6.72 -21.38 23.53
CA CYS A 48 -7.29 -22.04 22.37
C CYS A 48 -6.78 -23.47 22.24
N LEU A 49 -7.52 -24.33 21.52
CA LEU A 49 -7.15 -25.72 21.29
C LEU A 49 -6.42 -25.90 19.94
N GLY A 50 -5.43 -26.78 19.91
CA GLY A 50 -4.69 -27.17 18.70
C GLY A 50 -3.42 -26.33 18.46
N ASN A 51 -2.98 -26.28 17.19
CA ASN A 51 -1.80 -25.51 16.80
C ASN A 51 -2.07 -24.00 16.84
N ARG A 52 -1.20 -23.25 17.52
CA ARG A 52 -1.29 -21.79 17.69
C ARG A 52 -0.89 -21.01 16.43
N THR A 53 -0.21 -21.66 15.48
CA THR A 53 0.16 -21.10 14.18
C THR A 53 -0.75 -21.66 13.09
N PHE A 54 -1.37 -20.77 12.31
CA PHE A 54 -2.30 -21.18 11.25
C PHE A 54 -2.20 -20.26 10.03
N GLY A 55 -2.47 -20.83 8.85
CA GLY A 55 -2.50 -20.08 7.59
C GLY A 55 -3.82 -19.30 7.46
N LYS A 56 -3.73 -18.03 7.05
CA LYS A 56 -4.89 -17.19 6.73
C LYS A 56 -4.62 -16.40 5.46
N ILE A 57 -5.67 -16.18 4.68
CA ILE A 57 -5.62 -15.34 3.50
C ILE A 57 -5.96 -13.90 3.92
N LEU A 58 -5.03 -12.98 3.73
CA LEU A 58 -5.21 -11.56 4.02
C LEU A 58 -5.16 -10.73 2.74
N ILE A 59 -5.77 -9.54 2.79
CA ILE A 59 -5.64 -8.52 1.75
C ILE A 59 -4.34 -7.75 1.93
N CYS A 60 -3.64 -7.48 0.82
CA CYS A 60 -2.49 -6.57 0.84
C CYS A 60 -2.94 -5.12 1.03
N ASN A 61 -2.50 -4.51 2.13
CA ASN A 61 -2.70 -3.08 2.45
C ASN A 61 -1.37 -2.39 2.78
N TRP A 62 -0.30 -2.75 2.06
CA TRP A 62 1.03 -2.20 2.29
C TRP A 62 1.18 -0.76 1.76
N THR A 63 1.84 0.08 2.54
CA THR A 63 2.15 1.49 2.23
C THR A 63 3.65 1.73 2.33
N SER A 64 4.28 2.31 1.30
CA SER A 64 5.73 2.55 1.26
C SER A 64 6.17 3.92 1.79
N GLY A 65 5.26 4.70 2.39
CA GLY A 65 5.57 6.04 2.91
C GLY A 65 5.17 7.20 1.99
N TYR A 66 4.67 6.92 0.78
CA TYR A 66 4.25 7.94 -0.16
C TYR A 66 2.98 8.65 0.31
N ARG A 67 3.06 9.97 0.51
CA ARG A 67 1.91 10.79 0.92
C ARG A 67 1.21 11.37 -0.30
N TRP A 68 -0.10 11.18 -0.37
CA TRP A 68 -0.90 11.70 -1.49
C TRP A 68 -0.81 13.22 -1.59
N SER A 69 -0.95 13.92 -0.46
CA SER A 69 -0.90 15.39 -0.41
C SER A 69 0.45 15.95 -0.87
N THR A 70 1.55 15.25 -0.56
CA THR A 70 2.89 15.63 -1.02
C THR A 70 3.03 15.43 -2.53
N ALA A 71 2.55 14.30 -3.07
CA ALA A 71 2.56 14.06 -4.51
C ALA A 71 1.74 15.12 -5.28
N ALA A 72 0.56 15.48 -4.77
CA ALA A 72 -0.29 16.52 -5.36
C ALA A 72 0.39 17.91 -5.32
N LEU A 73 0.99 18.28 -4.19
CA LEU A 73 1.70 19.56 -4.04
C LEU A 73 2.94 19.64 -4.95
N LEU A 74 3.71 18.56 -5.05
CA LEU A 74 4.87 18.47 -5.93
C LEU A 74 4.47 18.55 -7.41
N SER A 75 3.34 17.95 -7.79
CA SER A 75 2.81 18.05 -9.15
C SER A 75 2.39 19.48 -9.50
N LEU A 76 1.76 20.19 -8.55
CA LEU A 76 1.33 21.58 -8.76
C LEU A 76 2.50 22.57 -8.85
N THR A 77 3.52 22.41 -7.99
CA THR A 77 4.62 23.40 -7.87
C THR A 77 5.82 23.07 -8.75
N LEU A 78 6.10 21.79 -8.97
CA LEU A 78 7.32 21.29 -9.61
C LEU A 78 7.02 20.26 -10.71
N GLY A 79 5.75 20.12 -11.13
CA GLY A 79 5.36 19.17 -12.17
C GLY A 79 6.03 19.43 -13.52
N GLY A 80 6.40 20.68 -13.80
CA GLY A 80 7.06 21.06 -15.07
C GLY A 80 8.45 20.47 -15.19
N PHE A 81 9.11 20.24 -14.05
CA PHE A 81 10.39 19.56 -13.95
C PHE A 81 10.25 18.04 -13.74
N GLY A 82 9.02 17.52 -13.66
CA GLY A 82 8.73 16.10 -13.47
C GLY A 82 9.07 15.57 -12.07
N VAL A 83 9.20 16.44 -11.07
CA VAL A 83 9.58 16.06 -9.69
C VAL A 83 8.56 15.12 -9.04
N ASP A 84 7.28 15.25 -9.39
CA ASP A 84 6.22 14.33 -8.97
C ASP A 84 6.49 12.89 -9.42
N ARG A 85 6.99 12.69 -10.65
CA ARG A 85 7.33 11.37 -11.20
C ARG A 85 8.60 10.80 -10.58
N PHE A 86 9.60 11.64 -10.32
CA PHE A 86 10.78 11.23 -9.56
C PHE A 86 10.40 10.79 -8.13
N TYR A 87 9.50 11.52 -7.47
CA TYR A 87 9.01 11.16 -6.13
C TYR A 87 8.30 9.80 -6.12
N LEU A 88 7.47 9.51 -7.14
CA LEU A 88 6.76 8.23 -7.26
C LEU A 88 7.63 7.06 -7.75
N GLY A 89 8.92 7.30 -8.06
CA GLY A 89 9.88 6.30 -8.54
C GLY A 89 9.93 6.13 -10.07
N TYR A 90 9.16 6.91 -10.83
CA TYR A 90 9.16 6.94 -12.29
C TYR A 90 10.27 7.87 -12.83
N TRP A 91 11.52 7.57 -12.52
CA TRP A 91 12.66 8.42 -12.91
C TRP A 91 12.84 8.59 -14.42
N LYS A 92 12.49 7.57 -15.21
CA LYS A 92 12.58 7.59 -16.68
C LYS A 92 11.59 8.60 -17.29
N GLU A 93 10.35 8.61 -16.79
CA GLU A 93 9.31 9.56 -17.22
C GLU A 93 9.66 10.99 -16.78
N GLY A 94 10.20 11.14 -15.57
CA GLY A 94 10.67 12.44 -15.07
C GLY A 94 11.77 13.03 -15.96
N LEU A 95 12.75 12.22 -16.38
CA LEU A 95 13.84 12.67 -17.26
C LEU A 95 13.34 13.07 -18.65
N ALA A 96 12.37 12.32 -19.20
CA ALA A 96 11.76 12.65 -20.49
C ALA A 96 11.05 14.02 -20.46
N LYS A 97 10.34 14.33 -19.37
CA LYS A 97 9.70 15.65 -19.19
C LYS A 97 10.73 16.78 -19.08
N LEU A 98 11.85 16.53 -18.39
CA LEU A 98 12.92 17.52 -18.23
C LEU A 98 13.56 17.89 -19.58
N PHE A 99 13.87 16.91 -20.42
CA PHE A 99 14.41 17.15 -21.76
C PHE A 99 13.38 17.78 -22.71
N SER A 100 12.09 17.51 -22.52
CA SER A 100 11.01 18.16 -23.26
C SER A 100 10.66 19.56 -22.74
N PHE A 101 11.47 20.15 -21.84
CA PHE A 101 11.20 21.45 -21.20
C PHE A 101 9.83 21.53 -20.51
N GLY A 102 9.31 20.39 -20.02
CA GLY A 102 8.05 20.34 -19.28
C GLY A 102 6.81 20.73 -20.09
N GLY A 103 6.90 20.75 -21.42
CA GLY A 103 5.80 21.05 -22.34
C GLY A 103 4.90 22.21 -21.90
N LEU A 104 5.45 23.43 -21.73
CA LEU A 104 4.70 24.68 -21.51
C LEU A 104 3.63 24.66 -20.38
N GLY A 105 3.72 23.74 -19.41
CA GLY A 105 2.73 23.62 -18.33
C GLY A 105 1.52 22.72 -18.64
N VAL A 106 1.41 22.15 -19.84
CA VAL A 106 0.31 21.21 -20.16
C VAL A 106 0.50 19.89 -19.42
N TRP A 107 1.75 19.40 -19.34
CA TRP A 107 2.07 18.16 -18.62
C TRP A 107 1.74 18.25 -17.13
N THR A 108 2.05 19.39 -16.50
CA THR A 108 1.77 19.59 -15.07
C THR A 108 0.29 19.48 -14.75
N LEU A 109 -0.55 20.00 -15.63
CA LEU A 109 -2.01 19.99 -15.51
C LEU A 109 -2.57 18.57 -15.69
N VAL A 110 -2.05 17.82 -16.66
CA VAL A 110 -2.43 16.42 -16.89
C VAL A 110 -2.00 15.52 -15.73
N ASP A 111 -0.75 15.67 -15.24
CA ASP A 111 -0.25 14.90 -14.10
C ASP A 111 -1.02 15.17 -12.82
N PHE A 112 -1.36 16.44 -12.57
CA PHE A 112 -2.13 16.83 -11.40
C PHE A 112 -3.51 16.15 -11.41
N ILE A 113 -4.21 16.17 -12.55
CA ILE A 113 -5.50 15.49 -12.71
C ILE A 113 -5.36 13.97 -12.50
N LEU A 114 -4.31 13.35 -13.03
CA LEU A 114 -4.06 11.92 -12.90
C LEU A 114 -3.78 11.48 -11.45
N ILE A 115 -3.08 12.32 -10.67
CA ILE A 115 -2.82 12.08 -9.24
C ILE A 115 -4.09 12.31 -8.40
N LEU A 116 -4.86 13.36 -8.72
CA LEU A 116 -6.15 13.62 -8.06
C LEU A 116 -7.17 12.52 -8.31
N ALA A 117 -7.24 12.01 -9.55
CA ALA A 117 -8.09 10.87 -9.92
C ALA A 117 -7.59 9.54 -9.34
N GLN A 118 -6.46 9.54 -8.61
CA GLN A 118 -5.80 8.35 -8.06
C GLN A 118 -5.52 7.28 -9.12
N TYR A 119 -5.38 7.69 -10.39
CA TYR A 119 -5.11 6.80 -11.50
C TYR A 119 -3.63 6.37 -11.51
N VAL A 120 -2.74 7.27 -11.08
CA VAL A 120 -1.30 7.02 -10.98
C VAL A 120 -0.94 6.77 -9.52
N GLY A 121 -0.51 5.53 -9.23
CA GLY A 121 0.05 5.13 -7.94
C GLY A 121 1.58 5.10 -7.95
N PRO A 122 2.22 5.00 -6.77
CA PRO A 122 3.67 4.81 -6.68
C PRO A 122 4.12 3.56 -7.44
N SER A 123 5.33 3.62 -8.00
CA SER A 123 5.89 2.55 -8.84
C SER A 123 6.02 1.19 -8.15
N ASP A 124 6.16 1.18 -6.82
CA ASP A 124 6.17 -0.04 -5.99
C ASP A 124 4.79 -0.69 -5.85
N GLY A 125 3.73 -0.06 -6.35
CA GLY A 125 2.35 -0.55 -6.23
C GLY A 125 1.81 -0.49 -4.79
N SER A 126 2.45 0.28 -3.91
CA SER A 126 1.98 0.50 -2.54
C SER A 126 0.83 1.51 -2.46
N LEU A 127 0.04 1.48 -1.40
CA LEU A 127 -1.02 2.48 -1.19
C LEU A 127 -0.45 3.83 -0.77
N TYR A 128 -1.13 4.90 -1.16
CA TYR A 128 -0.90 6.24 -0.62
C TYR A 128 -1.27 6.30 0.85
N ILE A 129 -0.51 7.10 1.59
CA ILE A 129 -0.86 7.57 2.93
C ILE A 129 -1.60 8.89 2.75
N PHE A 130 -2.84 8.93 3.25
CA PHE A 130 -3.67 10.13 3.27
C PHE A 130 -3.35 10.98 4.51
#